data_AF-A0A843H986-F1
#
_entry.id   AF-A0A843H986-F1
#
_cell.length_a   1.000
_cell.length_b   1.000
_cell.length_c   1.000
_cell.angle_alpha   90.00
_cell.angle_beta   90.00
_cell.angle_gamma   90.00
#
_symmetry.space_group_name_H-M   'P 1'
#
loop_
_entity.id
_entity.type
_entity.pdbx_description
1 polymer ?
#
loop_
_entity_poly.entity_id
_entity_poly.type
_entity_poly.pdbx_seq_one_letter_code
_entity_poly.pdbx_strand_id
1 'polypeptide(L)'
;MIILRRNKKIVELYPIGPAKGALNSKRVPLFYGYFKLHETDGKIRPYRFIIRQDNVETIKMPKEAIKIMRKQNILLATKDENIEKMLDSLNIPYKYTDICRHCTFEGNITLLK
;
A
#
# COMPACT_ATOMS: atom_id res chain seq x y z
N MET A 1 5.10 8.43 -3.17
CA MET A 1 3.69 8.03 -3.00
C MET A 1 3.61 6.53 -2.89
N ILE A 2 2.61 6.04 -2.15
CA ILE A 2 2.35 4.61 -1.97
C ILE A 2 0.88 4.34 -2.27
N ILE A 3 0.62 3.30 -3.05
CA ILE A 3 -0.73 2.76 -3.21
C ILE A 3 -0.92 1.59 -2.26
N LEU A 4 -2.03 1.61 -1.53
CA LEU A 4 -2.52 0.46 -0.79
C LEU A 4 -3.74 -0.13 -1.50
N ARG A 5 -3.79 -1.45 -1.56
CA ARG A 5 -4.90 -2.19 -2.14
C ARG A 5 -5.23 -3.40 -1.27
N ARG A 6 -6.53 -3.62 -1.02
CA ARG A 6 -6.99 -4.87 -0.40
C ARG A 6 -6.92 -5.99 -1.43
N ASN A 7 -6.27 -7.10 -1.05
CA ASN A 7 -6.34 -8.35 -1.79
C ASN A 7 -6.60 -9.52 -0.82
N LYS A 8 -7.84 -10.01 -0.78
CA LYS A 8 -8.30 -11.04 0.15
C LYS A 8 -7.92 -10.70 1.60
N LYS A 9 -6.99 -11.43 2.20
CA LYS A 9 -6.56 -11.27 3.61
C LYS A 9 -5.34 -10.36 3.77
N ILE A 10 -4.71 -9.90 2.68
CA ILE A 10 -3.54 -9.04 2.72
C ILE A 10 -3.87 -7.63 2.24
N VAL A 11 -3.04 -6.68 2.66
CA VAL A 11 -2.97 -5.34 2.13
C VAL A 11 -1.68 -5.26 1.34
N GLU A 12 -1.80 -5.02 0.05
CA GLU A 12 -0.70 -4.80 -0.88
C GLU A 12 -0.22 -3.35 -0.76
N LEU A 13 1.08 -3.14 -0.91
CA LEU A 13 1.76 -1.86 -0.77
C LEU A 13 2.69 -1.66 -1.97
N TYR A 14 2.43 -0.61 -2.74
CA TYR A 14 3.19 -0.27 -3.96
C TYR A 14 3.75 1.15 -3.87
N PRO A 15 5.04 1.33 -3.57
CA PRO A 15 5.69 2.63 -3.63
C PRO A 15 5.98 2.98 -5.10
N ILE A 16 5.28 3.98 -5.65
CA ILE A 16 5.33 4.32 -7.09
C ILE A 16 6.05 5.64 -7.40
N GLY A 17 6.79 6.18 -6.42
CA GLY A 17 7.54 7.43 -6.59
C GLY A 17 6.64 8.68 -6.55
N PRO A 18 7.06 9.80 -7.16
CA PRO A 18 6.37 11.10 -7.05
C PRO A 18 5.06 11.18 -7.86
N ALA A 19 4.18 12.12 -7.48
CA ALA A 19 2.89 12.34 -8.15
C ALA A 19 3.00 12.92 -9.56
N LYS A 20 4.07 13.67 -9.84
CA LYS A 20 4.25 14.40 -11.10
C LYS A 20 4.29 13.42 -12.27
N GLY A 21 3.33 13.58 -13.19
CA GLY A 21 3.17 12.73 -14.37
C GLY A 21 2.76 11.29 -14.05
N ALA A 22 2.12 11.02 -12.90
CA ALA A 22 1.71 9.67 -12.54
C ALA A 22 0.37 9.25 -13.18
N LEU A 23 -0.51 10.21 -13.49
CA LEU A 23 -1.81 9.97 -14.13
C LEU A 23 -1.64 9.38 -15.53
N ASN A 24 -2.42 8.34 -15.85
CA ASN A 24 -2.43 7.64 -17.13
C ASN A 24 -1.04 7.15 -17.59
N SER A 25 -0.11 6.98 -16.65
CA SER A 25 1.25 6.52 -16.93
C SER A 25 1.50 5.19 -16.22
N LYS A 26 2.13 4.24 -16.92
CA LYS A 26 2.58 2.98 -16.34
C LYS A 26 3.77 3.25 -15.42
N ARG A 27 3.69 2.79 -14.17
CA ARG A 27 4.75 2.92 -13.16
C ARG A 27 5.13 1.55 -12.62
N VAL A 28 6.43 1.32 -12.54
CA VAL A 28 6.99 0.16 -11.85
C VAL A 28 7.18 0.55 -10.37
N PRO A 29 6.62 -0.20 -9.42
CA PRO A 29 6.87 0.03 -8.00
C PRO A 29 8.33 -0.17 -7.65
N LEU A 30 8.86 0.61 -6.69
CA LEU A 30 10.22 0.42 -6.16
C LEU A 30 10.40 -0.98 -5.55
N PHE A 31 9.34 -1.51 -4.95
CA PHE A 31 9.24 -2.89 -4.50
C PHE A 31 7.75 -3.26 -4.36
N TYR A 32 7.47 -4.56 -4.30
CA TYR A 32 6.16 -5.05 -3.89
C TYR A 32 6.18 -5.38 -2.40
N GLY A 33 5.36 -4.71 -1.61
CA GLY A 33 5.19 -5.01 -0.19
C GLY A 33 3.80 -5.56 0.09
N TYR A 34 3.66 -6.37 1.14
CA TYR A 34 2.35 -6.71 1.66
C TYR A 34 2.38 -7.00 3.15
N PHE A 35 1.26 -6.79 3.82
CA PHE A 35 1.08 -7.11 5.22
C PHE A 35 -0.34 -7.61 5.47
N LYS A 36 -0.56 -8.26 6.60
CA LYS A 36 -1.90 -8.56 7.10
C LYS A 36 -2.34 -7.46 8.05
N LEU A 37 -3.65 -7.29 8.19
CA LEU A 37 -4.18 -6.50 9.30
C LEU A 37 -4.40 -7.45 10.48
N HIS A 38 -4.07 -6.95 11.67
CA HIS A 38 -4.35 -7.62 12.92
C HIS A 38 -4.92 -6.59 13.90
N GLU A 39 -5.94 -6.96 14.64
CA GLU A 39 -6.50 -6.13 15.69
C GLU A 39 -5.83 -6.47 17.02
N THR A 40 -5.33 -5.45 17.70
CA THR A 40 -4.69 -5.59 19.02
C THR A 40 -5.16 -4.43 19.88
N ASP A 41 -5.78 -4.74 21.02
CA ASP A 41 -6.33 -3.77 21.97
C ASP A 41 -7.28 -2.75 21.32
N GLY A 42 -8.19 -3.25 20.46
CA GLY A 42 -9.16 -2.43 19.73
C GLY A 42 -8.56 -1.55 18.63
N LYS A 43 -7.28 -1.74 18.29
CA LYS A 43 -6.57 -0.98 17.24
C LYS A 43 -6.11 -1.91 16.14
N ILE A 44 -6.46 -1.56 14.90
CA ILE A 44 -5.99 -2.29 13.72
C ILE A 44 -4.55 -1.87 13.41
N ARG A 45 -3.67 -2.84 13.21
CA ARG A 45 -2.24 -2.64 12.93
C ARG A 45 -1.76 -3.55 11.80
N PRO A 46 -0.70 -3.14 11.07
CA PRO A 46 0.01 -4.06 10.19
C PRO A 46 0.58 -5.23 10.99
N TYR A 47 0.61 -6.41 10.38
CA TYR A 47 1.19 -7.63 10.92
C TYR A 47 1.88 -8.41 9.80
N ARG A 48 3.04 -9.03 10.11
CA ARG A 48 3.90 -9.75 9.15
C ARG A 48 4.10 -8.96 7.85
N PHE A 49 4.79 -7.83 7.94
CA PHE A 49 5.13 -7.05 6.76
C PHE A 49 6.22 -7.75 5.97
N ILE A 50 5.99 -8.00 4.68
CA ILE A 50 6.90 -8.70 3.78
C ILE A 50 7.16 -7.78 2.60
N ILE A 51 8.43 -7.67 2.22
CA ILE A 51 8.88 -7.00 0.99
C ILE A 51 9.40 -8.07 0.04
N ARG A 52 8.88 -8.07 -1.19
CA ARG A 52 9.34 -8.92 -2.28
C ARG A 52 10.07 -8.04 -3.31
N GLN A 53 11.34 -8.35 -3.52
CA GLN A 53 12.21 -7.68 -4.48
C GLN A 53 13.14 -8.71 -5.10
N ASP A 54 13.30 -8.70 -6.42
CA ASP A 54 14.20 -9.62 -7.16
C ASP A 54 14.00 -11.10 -6.80
N ASN A 55 12.74 -11.52 -6.66
CA ASN A 55 12.33 -12.87 -6.20
C ASN A 55 12.75 -13.26 -4.77
N VAL A 56 13.28 -12.34 -3.99
CA VAL A 56 13.59 -12.54 -2.57
C VAL A 56 12.49 -11.92 -1.72
N GLU A 57 11.95 -12.71 -0.78
CA GLU A 57 11.03 -12.22 0.24
C GLU A 57 11.76 -11.94 1.54
N THR A 58 11.64 -10.71 2.05
CA THR A 58 12.22 -10.30 3.32
C THR A 58 11.11 -9.92 4.29
N ILE A 59 11.07 -10.59 5.44
CA ILE A 59 10.17 -10.22 6.53
C ILE A 59 10.75 -8.98 7.23
N LYS A 60 9.92 -7.95 7.39
CA LYS A 60 10.23 -6.72 8.11
C LYS A 60 9.28 -6.57 9.31
N MET A 61 9.72 -5.80 10.30
CA MET A 61 8.87 -5.47 11.43
C MET A 61 7.67 -4.64 10.98
N PRO A 62 6.46 -4.83 11.55
CA PRO A 62 5.30 -3.99 11.24
C PRO A 62 5.55 -2.48 11.40
N LYS A 63 6.40 -2.10 12.34
CA LYS A 63 6.81 -0.70 12.56
C LYS A 63 7.49 -0.08 11.34
N GLU A 64 8.21 -0.86 10.54
CA GLU A 64 8.82 -0.40 9.28
C GLU A 64 7.76 -0.03 8.25
N ALA A 65 6.68 -0.83 8.11
CA ALA A 65 5.55 -0.48 7.24
C ALA A 65 4.95 0.87 7.64
N ILE A 66 4.70 1.07 8.93
CA ILE A 66 4.15 2.33 9.48
C ILE A 66 5.10 3.51 9.19
N LYS A 67 6.40 3.33 9.40
CA LYS A 67 7.43 4.35 9.15
C LYS A 67 7.48 4.73 7.67
N ILE A 68 7.39 3.76 6.77
CA ILE A 68 7.36 3.98 5.31
C ILE A 68 6.09 4.73 4.92
N MET A 69 4.93 4.30 5.43
CA MET A 69 3.64 4.93 5.13
C MET A 69 3.57 6.38 5.61
N ARG A 70 4.05 6.68 6.83
CA ARG A 70 4.05 8.04 7.39
C ARG A 70 4.86 9.07 6.59
N LYS A 71 5.86 8.62 5.83
CA LYS A 71 6.75 9.51 5.05
C LYS A 71 6.22 9.81 3.65
N GLN A 72 5.12 9.20 3.24
CA GLN A 72 4.67 9.21 1.84
C GLN A 72 3.18 9.54 1.78
N ASN A 73 2.75 10.15 0.67
CA ASN A 73 1.33 10.27 0.39
C ASN A 73 0.74 8.88 0.12
N ILE A 74 -0.28 8.52 0.90
CA ILE A 74 -1.00 7.25 0.79
C ILE A 74 -2.21 7.41 -0.12
N LEU A 75 -2.33 6.50 -1.08
CA LEU A 75 -3.48 6.39 -1.97
C LEU A 75 -4.15 5.02 -1.76
N LEU A 76 -5.45 5.02 -1.48
CA LEU A 76 -6.27 3.82 -1.40
C LEU A 76 -6.89 3.51 -2.75
N ALA A 77 -6.56 2.36 -3.32
CA ALA A 77 -7.11 1.89 -4.59
C ALA A 77 -8.58 1.47 -4.50
N THR A 78 -9.05 1.17 -3.29
CA THR A 78 -10.41 0.71 -2.99
C THR A 78 -10.77 1.17 -1.59
N LYS A 79 -12.05 1.50 -1.36
CA LYS A 79 -12.58 1.70 -0.01
C LYS A 79 -12.43 0.43 0.81
N ASP A 80 -11.95 0.56 2.04
CA ASP A 80 -11.75 -0.54 2.97
C ASP A 80 -11.70 -0.01 4.39
N GLU A 81 -12.77 -0.24 5.15
CA GLU A 81 -12.94 0.30 6.51
C GLU A 81 -11.80 -0.09 7.46
N ASN A 82 -11.21 -1.27 7.28
CA ASN A 82 -10.15 -1.73 8.18
C ASN A 82 -8.82 -1.05 7.86
N ILE A 83 -8.52 -0.80 6.59
CA ILE A 83 -7.36 -0.02 6.18
C ILE A 83 -7.54 1.43 6.63
N GLU A 84 -8.74 2.01 6.42
CA GLU A 84 -9.09 3.37 6.83
C GLU A 84 -8.91 3.55 8.34
N LYS A 85 -9.56 2.71 9.17
CA LYS A 85 -9.39 2.69 10.65
C LYS A 85 -7.94 2.54 11.08
N MET A 86 -7.15 1.71 10.38
CA MET A 86 -5.72 1.56 10.66
C MET A 86 -4.96 2.87 10.39
N LEU A 87 -5.18 3.50 9.23
CA LEU A 87 -4.51 4.74 8.86
C LEU A 87 -4.91 5.90 9.78
N ASP A 88 -6.20 6.03 10.07
CA ASP A 88 -6.74 7.05 10.97
C ASP A 88 -6.17 6.91 12.38
N SER A 89 -6.17 5.69 12.94
CA SER A 89 -5.58 5.43 14.27
C SER A 89 -4.06 5.56 14.33
N LEU A 90 -3.39 5.72 13.19
CA LEU A 90 -1.96 6.01 13.07
C LEU A 90 -1.67 7.48 12.71
N ASN A 91 -2.72 8.30 12.55
CA ASN A 91 -2.69 9.67 12.03
C ASN A 91 -1.99 9.78 10.67
N ILE A 92 -2.29 8.86 9.75
CA ILE A 92 -1.73 8.84 8.40
C ILE A 92 -2.82 9.31 7.42
N PRO A 93 -2.68 10.50 6.81
CA PRO A 93 -3.64 10.98 5.83
C PRO A 93 -3.57 10.13 4.55
N TYR A 94 -4.72 9.90 3.94
CA TYR A 94 -4.85 9.17 2.68
C TYR A 94 -5.84 9.83 1.74
N LYS A 95 -5.78 9.46 0.46
CA LYS A 95 -6.77 9.83 -0.56
C LYS A 95 -7.19 8.58 -1.33
N TYR A 96 -8.36 8.61 -1.94
CA TYR A 96 -8.78 7.56 -2.87
C TYR A 96 -8.19 7.82 -4.25
N THR A 97 -7.92 6.74 -4.98
CA THR A 97 -7.54 6.80 -6.39
C THR A 97 -8.05 5.56 -7.09
N ASP A 98 -8.41 5.70 -8.36
CA ASP A 98 -8.66 4.55 -9.22
C ASP A 98 -7.36 4.08 -9.87
N ILE A 99 -7.20 2.77 -9.98
CA ILE A 99 -6.06 2.15 -10.64
C ILE A 99 -6.51 1.11 -11.68
N CYS A 100 -5.73 0.98 -12.74
CA CYS A 100 -5.90 -0.08 -13.74
C CYS A 100 -5.65 -1.47 -13.11
N ARG A 101 -6.72 -2.24 -12.92
CA ARG A 101 -6.63 -3.61 -12.36
C ARG A 101 -5.83 -4.54 -13.27
N HIS A 102 -5.98 -4.44 -14.59
CA HIS A 102 -5.23 -5.26 -15.53
C HIS A 102 -3.72 -5.05 -15.39
N CYS A 103 -3.29 -3.79 -15.29
CA CYS A 103 -1.91 -3.39 -15.14
C CYS A 103 -1.27 -3.96 -13.85
N THR A 104 -2.06 -4.07 -12.76
CA THR A 104 -1.57 -4.64 -11.49
C THR A 104 -1.19 -6.12 -11.60
N PHE A 105 -1.83 -6.89 -12.49
CA PHE A 105 -1.46 -8.29 -12.74
C PHE A 105 -0.08 -8.42 -13.40
N GLU A 106 0.32 -7.43 -14.20
CA GLU A 106 1.66 -7.34 -14.78
C GLU A 106 2.72 -6.80 -13.80
N GLY A 107 2.36 -6.58 -12.53
CA GLY A 107 3.24 -5.96 -11.53
C GLY A 107 3.40 -4.45 -11.70
N ASN A 108 2.57 -3.82 -12.53
CA ASN A 108 2.64 -2.39 -12.82
C ASN A 108 1.46 -1.63 -12.22
N ILE A 109 1.67 -0.36 -11.95
CA ILE A 109 0.64 0.52 -11.40
C ILE A 109 0.36 1.65 -12.38
N THR A 110 -0.90 1.84 -12.72
CA THR A 110 -1.36 2.97 -13.53
C THR A 110 -2.50 3.65 -12.80
N LEU A 111 -2.32 4.92 -12.45
CA LEU A 111 -3.36 5.76 -11.87
C LEU A 111 -4.32 6.20 -12.98
N LEU A 112 -5.62 6.03 -12.76
CA LEU A 112 -6.68 6.48 -13.65
C LEU A 112 -7.18 7.86 -13.20
N LYS A 113 -7.70 8.64 -14.15
CA LYS A 113 -8.29 9.97 -13.90
C LYS A 113 -9.75 9.85 -13.49
#